data_AF-A0A852U4F1-F1
#
_entry.id   AF-A0A852U4F1-F1
#
_cell.length_a   1.000
_cell.length_b   1.000
_cell.length_c   1.000
_cell.angle_alpha   90.00
_cell.angle_beta   90.00
_cell.angle_gamma   90.00
#
_symmetry.space_group_name_H-M   'P 1'
#
loop_
_entity.id
_entity.type
_entity.pdbx_description
1 polymer ?
#
loop_
_entity_poly.entity_id
_entity_poly.type
_entity_poly.pdbx_seq_one_letter_code
_entity_poly.pdbx_strand_id
1 'polypeptide(L)'
;MAVGLAAAVGAIAVVLAVGQGGWRLRHGAPADEDTGYVQRDDDRFWHLAGTVYANRADPAVWVSKRAMGVGWTMNVGHPAGLAIACVLLAVIAVLAGLGIWGLLPEEGPFYGWELRP
;
A
#
# COMPACT_ATOMS: atom_id res chain seq x y z
N MET A 1 -1.33 25.37 -20.33
CA MET A 1 -1.69 23.93 -20.49
C MET A 1 -0.49 23.08 -20.91
N ALA A 2 0.20 23.39 -22.02
CA ALA A 2 1.35 22.59 -22.51
C ALA A 2 2.52 22.44 -21.52
N VAL A 3 2.92 23.52 -20.84
CA VAL A 3 3.99 23.49 -19.83
C VAL A 3 3.62 22.58 -18.63
N GLY A 4 2.36 22.62 -18.20
CA GLY A 4 1.86 21.77 -17.12
C GLY A 4 1.85 20.28 -17.51
N LEU A 5 1.47 19.99 -18.76
CA LEU A 5 1.53 18.62 -19.30
C LEU A 5 2.97 18.11 -19.36
N ALA A 6 3.90 18.92 -19.87
CA ALA A 6 5.32 18.58 -19.94
C ALA A 6 5.93 18.35 -18.54
N ALA A 7 5.58 19.19 -17.56
CA ALA A 7 6.01 19.02 -16.18
C ALA A 7 5.46 17.73 -15.56
N ALA A 8 4.17 17.41 -15.78
CA ALA A 8 3.56 16.18 -15.29
C ALA A 8 4.21 14.93 -15.91
N VAL A 9 4.45 14.93 -17.22
CA VAL A 9 5.17 13.85 -17.91
C VAL A 9 6.59 13.70 -17.37
N GLY A 10 7.30 14.81 -17.16
CA GLY A 10 8.63 14.81 -16.54
C GLY A 10 8.62 14.22 -15.13
N ALA A 11 7.66 14.60 -14.29
CA ALA A 11 7.52 14.05 -12.94
C ALA A 11 7.22 12.54 -12.96
N ILE A 12 6.33 12.09 -13.83
CA ILE A 12 6.02 10.66 -14.01
C ILE A 12 7.28 9.90 -14.47
N ALA A 13 8.00 10.43 -15.47
CA ALA A 13 9.22 9.84 -15.97
C ALA A 13 10.30 9.71 -14.88
N VAL A 14 10.44 10.71 -14.00
CA VAL A 14 11.35 10.66 -12.84
C VAL A 14 10.93 9.55 -11.86
N VAL A 15 9.66 9.47 -11.49
CA VAL A 15 9.16 8.41 -10.58
C VAL A 15 9.39 7.01 -11.15
N LEU A 16 9.17 6.85 -12.46
CA LEU A 16 9.45 5.60 -13.16
C LEU A 16 10.95 5.29 -13.23
N ALA A 17 11.80 6.28 -13.48
CA ALA A 17 13.25 6.12 -13.58
C ALA A 17 13.89 5.75 -12.23
N VAL A 18 13.51 6.45 -11.16
CA VAL A 18 14.03 6.26 -9.78
C VAL A 18 13.52 4.95 -9.16
N GLY A 19 12.31 4.52 -9.54
CA GLY A 19 11.63 3.39 -8.91
C GLY A 19 11.07 3.73 -7.52
N GLN A 20 10.07 2.98 -7.09
CA GLN A 20 9.39 3.20 -5.80
C GLN A 20 10.35 2.96 -4.63
N GLY A 21 10.60 3.98 -3.80
CA GLY A 21 11.59 3.88 -2.72
C GLY A 21 13.05 3.94 -3.20
N GLY A 22 13.31 4.39 -4.43
CA GLY A 22 14.67 4.62 -4.92
C GLY A 22 15.44 3.37 -5.31
N TRP A 23 14.80 2.20 -5.37
CA TRP A 23 15.50 0.92 -5.58
C TRP A 23 16.27 0.83 -6.91
N ARG A 24 15.95 1.67 -7.93
CA ARG A 24 16.69 1.68 -9.21
C ARG A 24 17.96 2.51 -9.16
N LEU A 25 18.11 3.39 -8.15
CA LEU A 25 19.31 4.21 -7.92
C LEU A 25 20.53 3.38 -7.47
N ARG A 26 20.34 2.11 -7.10
CA ARG A 26 21.40 1.21 -6.61
C ARG A 26 22.47 0.85 -7.64
N HIS A 27 22.20 1.00 -8.93
CA HIS A 27 23.15 0.62 -9.98
C HIS A 27 24.14 1.76 -10.24
N GLY A 28 25.13 1.92 -9.35
CA GLY A 28 26.25 2.84 -9.58
C GLY A 28 26.77 3.64 -8.39
N ALA A 29 26.16 3.53 -7.20
CA ALA A 29 26.72 4.15 -6.00
C ALA A 29 27.99 3.39 -5.56
N PRO A 30 29.14 4.08 -5.34
CA PRO A 30 30.31 3.47 -4.73
C PRO A 30 29.90 2.88 -3.37
N ALA A 31 30.28 1.63 -3.11
CA ALA A 31 29.94 0.93 -1.88
C ALA A 31 30.55 1.56 -0.60
N ASP A 32 31.38 2.61 -0.73
CA ASP A 32 32.09 3.26 0.38
C ASP A 32 31.51 4.62 0.82
N GLU A 33 30.54 5.18 0.10
CA GLU A 33 29.86 6.41 0.53
C GLU A 33 28.80 6.04 1.58
N ASP A 34 29.16 6.21 2.86
CA ASP A 34 28.21 6.17 3.97
C ASP A 34 27.30 7.40 3.92
N THR A 35 26.25 7.30 3.11
CA THR A 35 25.22 8.35 2.99
C THR A 35 24.33 8.44 4.22
N GLY A 36 24.46 7.53 5.20
CA GLY A 36 23.51 7.36 6.30
C GLY A 36 22.12 6.83 5.88
N TYR A 37 21.89 6.65 4.57
CA TYR A 37 20.65 6.15 3.98
C TYR A 37 20.87 4.77 3.38
N VAL A 38 20.96 3.75 4.24
CA VAL A 38 20.97 2.35 3.80
C VAL A 38 19.52 1.91 3.57
N GLN A 39 19.25 1.30 2.41
CA GLN A 39 17.95 0.68 2.20
C GLN A 39 17.74 -0.42 3.25
N ARG A 40 16.70 -0.25 4.06
CA ARG A 40 16.42 -1.12 5.21
C ARG A 40 16.19 -2.56 4.76
N ASP A 41 17.03 -3.49 5.24
CA ASP A 41 16.82 -4.93 5.04
C ASP A 41 15.79 -5.43 6.07
N ASP A 42 14.54 -5.40 5.62
CA ASP A 42 13.37 -5.76 6.41
C ASP A 42 12.84 -7.16 6.11
N ASP A 43 13.59 -7.93 5.32
CA ASP A 43 13.17 -9.21 4.76
C ASP A 43 12.71 -10.21 5.83
N ARG A 44 13.37 -10.17 6.99
CA ARG A 44 13.06 -11.00 8.16
C ARG A 44 11.69 -10.74 8.79
N PHE A 45 11.08 -9.58 8.53
CA PHE A 45 9.77 -9.18 9.08
C PHE A 45 8.62 -9.35 8.07
N TRP A 46 8.95 -9.83 6.86
CA TRP A 46 7.98 -10.18 5.84
C TRP A 46 7.56 -11.64 5.96
N HIS A 47 6.26 -11.84 6.09
CA HIS A 47 5.61 -13.14 6.23
C HIS A 47 4.64 -13.40 5.06
N LEU A 48 4.12 -14.63 4.97
CA LEU A 48 3.14 -15.05 3.96
C LEU A 48 3.58 -14.70 2.53
N ALA A 49 4.77 -15.16 2.14
CA ALA A 49 5.39 -14.88 0.84
C ALA A 49 5.55 -13.38 0.52
N GLY A 50 5.80 -12.54 1.55
CA GLY A 50 6.03 -11.11 1.36
C GLY A 50 4.77 -10.26 1.28
N THR A 51 3.64 -10.75 1.78
CA THR A 51 2.35 -10.03 1.77
C THR A 51 2.03 -9.35 3.09
N VAL A 52 2.44 -9.95 4.21
CA VAL A 52 2.19 -9.42 5.56
C VAL A 52 3.51 -8.97 6.19
N TYR A 53 3.52 -7.76 6.73
CA TYR A 53 4.66 -7.19 7.42
C TYR A 53 4.37 -7.03 8.91
N ALA A 54 5.24 -7.56 9.76
CA ALA A 54 5.10 -7.47 11.22
C ALA A 54 6.44 -7.17 11.89
N ASN A 55 6.62 -5.93 12.34
CA ASN A 55 7.76 -5.54 13.16
C ASN A 55 7.31 -4.61 14.29
N ARG A 56 7.39 -5.10 15.54
CA ARG A 56 7.02 -4.30 16.73
C ARG A 56 8.05 -3.23 17.08
N ALA A 57 9.31 -3.40 16.67
CA ALA A 57 10.35 -2.41 16.88
C ALA A 57 10.29 -1.26 15.87
N ASP A 58 9.50 -1.41 14.81
CA ASP A 58 9.32 -0.39 13.79
C ASP A 58 8.16 0.55 14.16
N PRO A 59 8.42 1.86 14.36
CA PRO A 59 7.35 2.83 14.62
C PRO A 59 6.50 3.13 13.37
N ALA A 60 6.90 2.70 12.18
CA ALA A 60 6.11 2.91 10.97
C ALA A 60 4.81 2.10 11.00
N VAL A 61 3.68 2.78 10.78
CA VAL A 61 2.37 2.15 10.55
C VAL A 61 2.25 1.66 9.10
N TRP A 62 2.74 2.44 8.15
CA TRP A 62 2.73 2.14 6.72
C TRP A 62 4.13 1.82 6.22
N VAL A 63 4.26 0.71 5.51
CA VAL A 63 5.54 0.19 5.01
C VAL A 63 5.41 -0.08 3.52
N SER A 64 6.40 0.28 2.71
CA SER A 64 6.38 0.02 1.26
C SER A 64 6.32 -1.48 0.96
N LYS A 65 5.46 -1.91 0.02
CA LYS A 65 5.26 -3.34 -0.27
C LYS A 65 6.48 -3.98 -0.97
N ARG A 66 6.82 -5.21 -0.56
CA ARG A 66 7.96 -5.97 -1.10
C ARG A 66 7.59 -6.90 -2.27
N ALA A 67 6.60 -7.78 -2.11
CA ALA A 67 6.21 -8.73 -3.15
C ALA A 67 5.22 -8.08 -4.16
N MET A 68 5.63 -8.03 -5.44
CA MET A 68 4.86 -7.55 -6.60
C MET A 68 3.78 -6.50 -6.28
N GLY A 69 4.19 -5.29 -5.88
CA GLY A 69 3.23 -4.21 -5.71
C GLY A 69 3.86 -2.82 -5.62
N VAL A 70 3.24 -1.89 -6.34
CA VAL A 70 3.30 -0.46 -6.04
C VAL A 70 2.37 -0.21 -4.85
N GLY A 71 2.83 0.52 -3.85
CA GLY A 71 2.00 0.97 -2.72
C GLY A 71 2.54 0.58 -1.35
N TRP A 72 1.65 0.74 -0.36
CA TRP A 72 1.96 0.61 1.07
C TRP A 72 1.17 -0.57 1.65
N THR A 73 1.82 -1.34 2.51
CA THR A 73 1.19 -2.28 3.43
C THR A 73 1.17 -1.69 4.83
N MET A 74 0.42 -2.32 5.71
CA MET A 74 0.37 -1.96 7.12
C MET A 74 1.26 -2.86 7.95
N ASN A 75 1.98 -2.27 8.90
CA ASN A 75 2.74 -3.00 9.89
C ASN A 75 1.81 -3.51 11.01
N VAL A 76 1.45 -4.79 10.95
CA VAL A 76 0.59 -5.40 11.98
C VAL A 76 1.34 -5.70 13.29
N GLY A 77 2.66 -5.50 13.32
CA GLY A 77 3.45 -5.49 14.56
C GLY A 77 3.32 -4.19 15.35
N HIS A 78 2.90 -3.09 14.70
CA HIS A 78 2.66 -1.80 15.34
C HIS A 78 1.23 -1.76 15.94
N PRO A 79 1.02 -1.28 17.18
CA PRO A 79 -0.30 -1.27 17.82
C PRO A 79 -1.39 -0.58 16.99
N ALA A 80 -1.08 0.57 16.40
CA ALA A 80 -2.01 1.27 15.52
C ALA A 80 -2.28 0.50 14.22
N GLY A 81 -1.26 -0.15 13.64
CA GLY A 81 -1.44 -0.94 12.43
C GLY A 81 -2.29 -2.18 12.67
N LEU A 82 -2.09 -2.85 13.82
CA LEU A 82 -2.95 -3.95 14.25
C LEU A 82 -4.40 -3.49 14.45
N ALA A 83 -4.61 -2.36 15.14
CA ALA A 83 -5.95 -1.82 15.39
C ALA A 83 -6.69 -1.52 14.09
N ILE A 84 -6.03 -0.86 13.13
CA ILE A 84 -6.61 -0.57 11.81
C ILE A 84 -6.93 -1.87 11.06
N ALA A 85 -6.03 -2.88 11.09
CA ALA A 85 -6.28 -4.17 10.45
C ALA A 85 -7.52 -4.85 11.05
N CYS A 86 -7.62 -4.90 12.38
CA CYS A 86 -8.75 -5.50 13.07
C CYS A 86 -10.06 -4.79 12.73
N VAL A 87 -10.07 -3.44 12.72
CA VAL A 87 -11.26 -2.67 12.33
C VAL A 87 -11.66 -2.95 10.89
N LEU A 88 -10.71 -2.95 9.96
CA LEU A 88 -10.98 -3.23 8.55
C LEU A 88 -11.58 -4.63 8.35
N LEU A 89 -10.97 -5.64 8.99
CA LEU A 89 -11.48 -7.02 8.95
C LEU A 89 -12.86 -7.13 9.58
N ALA A 90 -13.11 -6.44 10.70
CA ALA A 90 -14.41 -6.41 11.35
C ALA A 90 -15.48 -5.78 10.45
N VAL A 91 -15.18 -4.65 9.79
CA VAL A 91 -16.09 -4.02 8.82
C VAL A 91 -16.42 -4.98 7.68
N ILE A 92 -15.40 -5.62 7.08
CA ILE A 92 -15.60 -6.60 6.01
C ILE A 92 -16.48 -7.76 6.49
N ALA A 93 -16.21 -8.31 7.67
CA ALA A 93 -16.99 -9.41 8.24
C ALA A 93 -18.45 -9.02 8.53
N VAL A 94 -18.69 -7.82 9.06
CA VAL A 94 -20.05 -7.29 9.28
C VAL A 94 -20.78 -7.14 7.95
N LEU A 95 -20.16 -6.50 6.96
CA LEU A 95 -20.78 -6.31 5.64
C LEU A 95 -21.07 -7.65 4.96
N ALA A 96 -20.14 -8.61 5.01
CA ALA A 96 -20.35 -9.94 4.48
C ALA A 96 -21.50 -10.67 5.21
N GLY A 97 -21.55 -10.58 6.55
CA GLY A 97 -22.62 -11.16 7.35
C GLY A 97 -23.99 -10.56 7.05
N LEU A 98 -24.07 -9.22 6.91
CA LEU A 98 -25.29 -8.53 6.50
C LEU A 98 -25.75 -8.98 5.11
N GLY A 99 -24.82 -9.15 4.17
CA GLY A 99 -25.12 -9.65 2.83
C GLY A 99 -25.64 -11.09 2.84
N ILE A 100 -24.99 -11.99 3.58
CA ILE A 100 -25.42 -13.39 3.75
C ILE A 100 -26.82 -13.47 4.36
N TRP A 101 -27.15 -12.56 5.28
CA TRP A 101 -28.45 -12.52 5.95
C TRP A 101 -29.53 -11.75 5.17
N GLY A 102 -29.24 -11.27 3.96
CA GLY A 102 -30.18 -10.48 3.15
C GLY A 102 -30.56 -9.13 3.77
N LEU A 103 -29.72 -8.60 4.67
CA LEU A 103 -29.90 -7.30 5.31
C LEU A 103 -29.24 -6.16 4.52
N LEU A 104 -28.41 -6.49 3.53
CA LEU A 104 -27.98 -5.52 2.53
C LEU A 104 -29.11 -5.32 1.50
N PRO A 105 -29.36 -4.08 1.04
CA PRO A 105 -30.34 -3.84 -0.01
C PRO A 105 -29.90 -4.57 -1.28
N GLU A 106 -30.73 -5.53 -1.73
CA GLU A 106 -30.50 -6.26 -2.99
C GLU A 106 -30.77 -5.38 -4.22
N GLU A 107 -31.68 -4.42 -4.06
CA GLU A 107 -32.15 -3.52 -5.10
C GLU A 107 -32.33 -2.13 -4.49
N GLY A 108 -31.64 -1.15 -5.06
CA GLY A 108 -31.79 0.25 -4.69
C GLY A 108 -31.08 1.09 -5.73
N PRO A 109 -31.60 2.28 -6.07
CA PRO A 109 -31.01 3.09 -7.13
C PRO A 109 -29.55 3.36 -6.78
N PHE A 110 -28.62 2.77 -7.53
CA PHE A 110 -27.21 3.06 -7.37
C PHE A 110 -27.05 4.52 -7.78
N TYR A 111 -26.98 5.42 -6.81
CA TYR A 111 -26.84 6.85 -7.08
C TYR A 111 -27.97 7.45 -7.94
N GLY A 112 -29.22 6.99 -7.76
CA GLY A 112 -30.37 7.51 -8.52
C GLY A 112 -30.57 6.91 -9.92
N TRP A 113 -29.70 6.01 -10.36
CA TRP A 113 -29.82 5.34 -11.65
C TRP A 113 -30.60 4.02 -11.47
N GLU A 114 -31.80 3.95 -12.06
CA GLU A 114 -32.51 2.68 -12.23
C GLU A 114 -31.83 1.90 -13.37
N LEU A 115 -31.01 0.90 -13.03
CA LEU A 115 -30.53 -0.07 -14.00
C LEU A 115 -31.70 -0.98 -14.36
N ARG A 116 -32.47 -0.60 -15.38
CA ARG A 116 -33.50 -1.47 -15.96
C ARG A 116 -32.83 -2.50 -16.89
N PRO A 117 -33.27 -3.78 -16.86
CA PRO A 117 -32.72 -4.83 -17.72
C PRO A 117 -32.96 -4.57 -19.20
#